data_AF-A0A955TCQ5-F1
#
_entry.id   AF-A0A955TCQ5-F1
#
_cell.length_a   1.000
_cell.length_b   1.000
_cell.length_c   1.000
_cell.angle_alpha   90.00
_cell.angle_beta   90.00
_cell.angle_gamma   90.00
#
_symmetry.space_group_name_H-M   'P 1'
#
loop_
_entity.id
_entity.type
_entity.pdbx_description
1 polymer ?
#
loop_
_entity_poly.entity_id
_entity_poly.type
_entity_poly.pdbx_seq_one_letter_code
_entity_poly.pdbx_strand_id
1 'polypeptide(L)'
;KTGRLTLTAKRLQRAVQHVHGEVHWNESLAPLLSLQVGGPADVLVFPQDVEDVIRVLVGARTEGIPFVVLGGTNVVVRDKGIRGIVMQLKHLSG
;
A
#
# COMPACT_ATOMS: atom_id res chain seq x y z
N LYS A 1 -24.72 9.93 3.48
CA LYS A 1 -24.91 8.51 3.14
C LYS A 1 -23.76 8.08 2.22
N THR A 2 -22.60 7.75 2.79
CA THR A 2 -21.42 7.33 2.00
C THR A 2 -21.57 5.85 1.70
N GLY A 3 -22.00 5.51 0.50
CA GLY A 3 -22.04 4.12 0.06
C GLY A 3 -20.66 3.50 0.24
N ARG A 4 -20.59 2.35 0.91
CA ARG A 4 -19.36 1.54 0.98
C ARG A 4 -18.97 1.20 -0.46
N LEU A 5 -18.06 1.96 -1.05
CA LEU A 5 -17.52 1.66 -2.36
C LEU A 5 -16.68 0.38 -2.23
N THR A 6 -17.19 -0.74 -2.72
CA THR A 6 -16.50 -2.03 -2.69
C THR A 6 -15.12 -1.89 -3.35
N LEU A 7 -14.07 -2.25 -2.62
CA LEU A 7 -12.71 -2.26 -3.12
C LEU A 7 -12.56 -3.43 -4.11
N THR A 8 -12.46 -3.14 -5.40
CA THR A 8 -12.30 -4.17 -6.44
C THR A 8 -10.85 -4.25 -6.90
N ALA A 9 -10.40 -5.43 -7.33
CA ALA A 9 -9.07 -5.62 -7.93
C ALA A 9 -8.78 -4.63 -9.07
N LYS A 10 -9.77 -4.36 -9.93
CA LYS A 10 -9.64 -3.40 -11.05
C LYS A 10 -9.35 -1.97 -10.59
N ARG A 11 -9.98 -1.53 -9.50
CA ARG A 11 -9.73 -0.20 -8.89
C ARG A 11 -8.31 -0.12 -8.34
N LEU A 12 -7.88 -1.15 -7.62
CA LEU A 12 -6.51 -1.23 -7.11
C LEU A 12 -5.49 -1.20 -8.24
N GLN A 13 -5.73 -1.95 -9.32
CA GLN A 13 -4.85 -1.98 -10.49
C GLN A 13 -4.72 -0.60 -11.12
N ARG A 14 -5.84 0.12 -11.34
CA ARG A 14 -5.80 1.49 -11.87
C ARG A 14 -5.09 2.48 -10.96
N ALA A 15 -5.18 2.30 -9.63
CA ALA A 15 -4.52 3.18 -8.68
C ALA A 15 -2.99 3.08 -8.71
N VAL A 16 -2.42 1.95 -9.15
CA VAL A 16 -0.96 1.72 -9.18
C VAL A 16 -0.40 1.49 -10.58
N GLN A 17 -1.21 1.59 -11.63
CA GLN A 17 -0.81 1.28 -13.03
C GLN A 17 0.33 2.14 -13.60
N HIS A 18 0.65 3.26 -12.96
CA HIS A 18 1.73 4.16 -13.40
C HIS A 18 2.96 4.12 -12.49
N VAL A 19 2.94 3.29 -11.44
CA VAL A 19 4.08 3.12 -10.54
C VAL A 19 5.16 2.32 -11.26
N HIS A 20 6.40 2.77 -11.16
CA HIS A 20 7.56 2.14 -11.81
C HIS A 20 8.33 1.22 -10.85
N GLY A 21 8.27 1.49 -9.56
CA GLY A 21 8.77 0.63 -8.50
C GLY A 21 7.96 -0.64 -8.32
N GLU A 22 8.30 -1.43 -7.30
CA GLU A 22 7.71 -2.74 -7.11
C GLU A 22 6.28 -2.67 -6.58
N VAL A 23 5.40 -3.50 -7.12
CA VAL A 23 4.00 -3.63 -6.71
C VAL A 23 3.69 -5.11 -6.45
N HIS A 24 3.42 -5.43 -5.20
CA HIS A 24 3.12 -6.78 -4.72
C HIS A 24 1.64 -6.87 -4.33
N TRP A 25 1.00 -7.99 -4.67
CA TRP A 25 -0.45 -8.20 -4.47
C TRP A 25 -0.68 -9.23 -3.38
N ASN A 26 -1.56 -8.92 -2.42
CA ASN A 26 -1.87 -9.82 -1.30
C ASN A 26 -0.62 -10.28 -0.52
N GLU A 27 0.34 -9.36 -0.32
CA GLU A 27 1.66 -9.65 0.24
C GLU A 27 1.68 -9.54 1.76
N SER A 28 2.37 -10.47 2.44
CA SER A 28 2.47 -10.47 3.89
C SER A 28 3.26 -9.25 4.38
N LEU A 29 2.74 -8.55 5.40
CA LEU A 29 3.45 -7.43 6.01
C LEU A 29 4.41 -7.86 7.12
N ALA A 30 4.28 -9.09 7.64
CA ALA A 30 5.15 -9.61 8.69
C ALA A 30 6.65 -9.43 8.40
N PRO A 31 7.19 -9.72 7.19
CA PRO A 31 8.62 -9.57 6.92
C PRO A 31 9.14 -8.13 7.02
N LEU A 32 8.24 -7.13 6.94
CA LEU A 32 8.57 -5.71 6.99
C LEU A 32 8.46 -5.11 8.40
N LEU A 33 7.98 -5.88 9.38
CA LEU A 33 7.67 -5.42 10.73
C LEU A 33 8.66 -6.00 11.75
N SER A 34 9.04 -5.20 12.74
CA SER A 34 10.00 -5.58 13.79
C SER A 34 9.57 -6.81 14.58
N LEU A 35 8.26 -6.93 14.85
CA LEU A 35 7.67 -8.05 15.57
C LEU A 35 7.39 -9.26 14.68
N GLN A 36 7.64 -9.16 13.37
CA GLN A 36 7.40 -10.23 12.40
C GLN A 36 5.97 -10.80 12.43
N VAL A 37 5.01 -9.95 12.78
CA VAL A 37 3.58 -10.27 12.79
C VAL A 37 2.83 -9.27 11.92
N GLY A 38 1.86 -9.74 11.15
CA GLY A 38 1.06 -8.89 10.27
C GLY A 38 0.47 -9.66 9.10
N GLY A 39 -0.85 -9.55 8.92
CA GLY A 39 -1.54 -10.10 7.76
C GLY A 39 -1.20 -9.38 6.45
N PRO A 40 -1.82 -9.81 5.33
CA PRO A 40 -1.46 -9.30 4.01
C PRO A 40 -1.98 -7.88 3.73
N ALA A 41 -1.26 -7.12 2.92
CA ALA A 41 -1.80 -5.92 2.28
C ALA A 41 -2.49 -6.30 0.96
N ASP A 42 -3.62 -5.66 0.61
CA ASP A 42 -4.20 -5.87 -0.73
C ASP A 42 -3.20 -5.52 -1.83
N VAL A 43 -2.49 -4.40 -1.64
CA VAL A 43 -1.37 -3.97 -2.48
C VAL A 43 -0.27 -3.41 -1.59
N LEU A 44 0.96 -3.88 -1.78
CA LEU A 44 2.17 -3.34 -1.19
C LEU A 44 3.02 -2.69 -2.28
N VAL A 45 3.42 -1.45 -2.08
CA VAL A 45 4.23 -0.68 -3.04
C VAL A 45 5.58 -0.29 -2.41
N PHE A 46 6.65 -0.55 -3.16
CA PHE A 46 7.98 0.00 -2.90
C PHE A 46 8.30 1.03 -4.00
N PRO A 47 8.06 2.32 -3.75
CA PRO A 47 8.31 3.36 -4.76
C PRO A 47 9.80 3.43 -5.06
N GLN A 48 10.16 3.59 -6.33
CA GLN A 48 11.56 3.75 -6.72
C GLN A 48 12.07 5.19 -6.53
N ASP A 49 11.16 6.17 -6.64
CA ASP A 49 11.44 7.61 -6.65
C ASP A 49 10.27 8.41 -6.05
N VAL A 50 10.46 9.73 -5.92
CA VAL A 50 9.44 10.64 -5.35
C VAL A 50 8.24 10.72 -6.29
N GLU A 51 8.46 10.63 -7.59
CA GLU A 51 7.42 10.60 -8.61
C GLU A 51 6.46 9.42 -8.39
N ASP A 52 6.96 8.23 -8.06
CA ASP A 52 6.15 7.08 -7.70
C ASP A 52 5.31 7.31 -6.45
N VAL A 53 5.87 7.97 -5.43
CA VAL A 53 5.09 8.35 -4.24
C VAL A 53 3.90 9.21 -4.66
N ILE A 54 4.12 10.21 -5.52
CA ILE A 54 3.06 11.08 -6.04
C ILE A 54 2.04 10.26 -6.85
N ARG A 55 2.49 9.36 -7.73
CA ARG A 55 1.60 8.51 -8.56
C ARG A 55 0.69 7.64 -7.70
N VAL A 56 1.21 7.01 -6.65
CA VAL A 56 0.40 6.21 -5.72
C VAL A 56 -0.63 7.09 -4.99
N LEU A 57 -0.22 8.24 -4.47
CA LEU A 57 -1.13 9.14 -3.75
C LEU A 57 -2.26 9.64 -4.64
N VAL A 58 -1.94 10.04 -5.87
CA VAL A 58 -2.92 10.48 -6.86
C VAL A 58 -3.84 9.34 -7.27
N GLY A 59 -3.31 8.16 -7.55
CA GLY A 59 -4.09 6.98 -7.93
C GLY A 59 -5.03 6.52 -6.82
N ALA A 60 -4.53 6.41 -5.58
CA ALA A 60 -5.34 6.06 -4.42
C ALA A 60 -6.48 7.05 -4.19
N ARG A 61 -6.20 8.36 -4.28
CA ARG A 61 -7.21 9.42 -4.14
C ARG A 61 -8.25 9.35 -5.26
N THR A 62 -7.82 9.20 -6.51
CA THR A 62 -8.68 9.16 -7.70
C THR A 62 -9.63 7.98 -7.65
N GLU A 63 -9.12 6.81 -7.24
CA GLU A 63 -9.92 5.60 -7.11
C GLU A 63 -10.63 5.50 -5.77
N GLY A 64 -10.47 6.45 -4.83
CA GLY A 64 -11.12 6.42 -3.50
C GLY A 64 -10.72 5.20 -2.66
N ILE A 65 -9.42 4.85 -2.68
CA ILE A 65 -8.84 3.69 -2.01
C ILE A 65 -8.13 4.14 -0.73
N PRO A 66 -8.37 3.49 0.43
CA PRO A 66 -7.58 3.73 1.63
C PRO A 66 -6.09 3.45 1.36
N PHE A 67 -5.21 4.33 1.83
CA PHE A 67 -3.77 4.12 1.75
C PHE A 67 -3.12 4.33 3.11
N VAL A 68 -2.02 3.62 3.36
CA VAL A 68 -1.19 3.75 4.55
C VAL A 68 0.27 3.74 4.13
N VAL A 69 1.06 4.66 4.68
CA VAL A 69 2.52 4.58 4.61
C VAL A 69 3.00 3.77 5.80
N LEU A 70 3.71 2.69 5.53
CA LEU A 70 4.32 1.86 6.55
C LEU A 70 5.69 2.44 6.91
N GLY A 71 5.79 3.04 8.10
CA GLY A 71 7.03 3.56 8.66
C GLY A 71 7.14 3.28 10.16
N GLY A 72 8.37 3.09 10.65
CA GLY A 72 8.68 2.98 12.08
C GLY A 72 8.80 1.55 12.62
N THR A 73 9.37 1.44 13.81
CA THR A 73 9.67 0.16 14.50
C THR A 73 8.54 -0.34 15.41
N ASN A 74 7.45 0.43 15.55
CA ASN A 74 6.36 0.17 16.51
C ASN A 74 4.99 0.00 15.80
N VAL A 75 4.96 -0.62 14.63
CA VAL A 75 3.70 -0.93 13.92
C VAL A 75 3.31 -2.38 14.18
N VAL A 76 2.05 -2.58 14.59
CA VAL A 76 1.43 -3.90 14.72
C VAL A 76 0.28 -4.00 13.73
N VAL A 77 0.37 -4.96 12.82
CA VAL A 77 -0.72 -5.27 11.88
C VAL A 77 -1.45 -6.53 12.36
N ARG A 78 -2.78 -6.50 12.33
CA ARG A 78 -3.60 -7.67 12.67
C ARG A 78 -3.49 -8.75 11.59
N ASP A 79 -3.82 -9.99 11.92
CA ASP A 79 -3.78 -11.13 10.97
C ASP A 79 -4.66 -10.96 9.74
N LYS A 80 -5.73 -10.15 9.84
CA LYS A 80 -6.60 -9.78 8.70
C LYS A 80 -5.93 -8.82 7.71
N GLY A 81 -4.75 -8.29 8.04
CA GLY A 81 -3.97 -7.44 7.18
C GLY A 81 -4.52 -6.03 7.00
N ILE A 82 -4.16 -5.39 5.89
CA ILE A 82 -4.56 -4.02 5.54
C ILE A 82 -5.30 -4.02 4.20
N ARG A 83 -6.52 -3.48 4.21
CA ARG A 83 -7.30 -3.26 2.99
C ARG A 83 -6.89 -1.95 2.32
N GLY A 84 -6.65 -1.98 1.01
CA GLY A 84 -6.15 -0.83 0.25
C GLY A 84 -4.65 -0.89 -0.04
N ILE A 85 -4.00 0.26 -0.18
CA ILE A 85 -2.60 0.35 -0.60
C ILE A 85 -1.70 0.59 0.62
N VAL A 86 -0.66 -0.22 0.78
CA VAL A 86 0.41 -0.01 1.75
C VAL A 86 1.66 0.40 0.98
N MET A 87 2.34 1.45 1.42
CA MET A 87 3.59 1.91 0.80
C MET A 87 4.74 1.86 1.80
N GLN A 88 5.87 1.27 1.44
CA GLN A 88 7.07 1.21 2.28
C GLN A 88 8.18 2.09 1.69
N LEU A 89 8.66 3.07 2.46
CA LEU A 89 9.62 4.09 2.00
C LEU A 89 11.09 3.73 2.28
N LYS A 90 11.39 2.59 2.91
CA LYS A 90 12.74 2.22 3.37
C LYS A 90 13.84 2.30 2.30
N HIS A 91 13.49 2.15 1.02
CA HIS A 91 14.45 2.16 -0.10
C HIS A 91 14.50 3.49 -0.85
N LEU A 92 13.67 4.46 -0.47
CA LEU A 92 13.67 5.77 -1.11
C LEU A 92 14.87 6.58 -0.58
N SER A 93 15.91 6.66 -1.39
CA SER A 93 17.08 7.50 -1.13
C SER A 93 16.91 8.79 -1.93
N GLY A 94 17.00 9.94 -1.26
CA GLY A 94 16.97 11.26 -1.91
C GLY A 94 18.29 11.66 -2.53
#